data_AF-A0A562RGT3-F1
#
_entry.id   AF-A0A562RGT3-F1
#
_cell.length_a   1.000
_cell.length_b   1.000
_cell.length_c   1.000
_cell.angle_alpha   90.00
_cell.angle_beta   90.00
_cell.angle_gamma   90.00
#
_symmetry.space_group_name_H-M   'P 1'
#
loop_
_entity.id
_entity.type
_entity.pdbx_description
1 polymer ?
#
loop_
_entity_poly.entity_id
_entity_poly.type
_entity_poly.pdbx_seq_one_letter_code
_entity_poly.pdbx_strand_id
1 'polypeptide(L)'
;MHYPIHHMRLPATLSTLAALFLTLPLAASAVELLPRAGATGVNPDTRLHLVFDSAPVLGTSGKIRIYDAQDDRLVDTLDLAIPAGPTTPRTAPRAAYLPQPYPYDGPRRTNADTQPGTPTAGVAPAPQALPGDWQWTIIGGFTEGFHFYPVIVRDKTAAIQPHHNLLAYGRTYYVQVDPGVLSGDGFKGITGKDWRFTTRPHGPAADAARVTVSADGQGDFSTVQGALDHVPDQPRGRTTIFVKNGDYEEIVYFRNKRNLTILGEDRDKVRIHYANNELFNPHPLNVATNEAKGTFPSRRAAFMADNVQDLALVNLTIETTAHGQAEGLLLNGERNVISHVTVRGSGDALQTNGTAYYTDFRLEGEGDTILGRGAAFFRRCDIASKNTFMWIRNPETNHGNVFVGCRFTAIGRDTDLARLPSNKGRNYPYAEAVLIDATLTGIIPAGWGEIGPEATHIRFLEANSRDANGQPVDTSQRHPASRQLDPQRDAALIAQYRDPAWVLGGWQPALAPLILAQPVLVQGGGTRTLSVRAAGVPDVAYRWYRDGKPVAGATGSELVPRAAGRYTVEVSNSAGRVISGAVAVGGI
;
A
#
# COMPACT_ATOMS: atom_id res chain seq x y z
N MET A 1 -6.50 6.99 78.22
CA MET A 1 -5.56 8.13 78.20
C MET A 1 -5.49 8.62 76.76
N HIS A 2 -6.14 9.66 76.22
CA HIS A 2 -6.63 10.96 76.72
C HIS A 2 -5.57 11.75 77.50
N TYR A 3 -4.88 12.70 76.85
CA TYR A 3 -5.18 14.14 76.92
C TYR A 3 -4.31 14.93 75.87
N PRO A 4 -4.69 16.17 75.47
CA PRO A 4 -4.70 16.71 74.11
C PRO A 4 -4.15 18.16 74.06
N ILE A 5 -4.66 18.97 73.12
CA ILE A 5 -5.11 20.37 73.29
C ILE A 5 -4.31 21.53 72.63
N HIS A 6 -5.07 22.17 71.72
CA HIS A 6 -5.23 23.58 71.32
C HIS A 6 -4.08 24.46 70.84
N HIS A 7 -4.20 24.79 69.55
CA HIS A 7 -4.36 26.12 68.97
C HIS A 7 -4.04 27.35 69.83
N MET A 8 -3.10 28.16 69.33
CA MET A 8 -3.08 29.60 69.53
C MET A 8 -2.91 30.29 68.17
N ARG A 9 -3.91 31.08 67.77
CA ARG A 9 -3.83 32.09 66.70
C ARG A 9 -3.49 33.43 67.36
N LEU A 10 -2.72 34.27 66.67
CA LEU A 10 -2.77 35.76 66.66
C LEU A 10 -1.73 36.27 65.63
N PRO A 11 -1.84 37.51 65.11
CA PRO A 11 -2.08 37.73 63.69
C PRO A 11 -1.00 38.57 62.98
N ALA A 12 -1.24 38.70 61.68
CA ALA A 12 -0.45 39.34 60.65
C ALA A 12 -0.10 40.83 60.87
N THR A 13 1.08 41.19 60.40
CA THR A 13 1.36 42.51 59.81
C THR A 13 1.93 42.30 58.40
N LEU A 14 1.20 42.82 57.41
CA LEU A 14 1.57 42.84 56.00
C LEU A 14 2.78 43.77 55.78
N SER A 15 3.73 43.32 54.96
CA SER A 15 4.65 44.19 54.22
C SER A 15 4.59 43.79 52.76
N THR A 16 4.03 44.68 51.94
CA THR A 16 3.88 44.56 50.49
C THR A 16 5.22 44.82 49.80
N LEU A 17 5.86 43.75 49.32
CA LEU A 17 6.92 43.85 48.31
C LEU A 17 6.29 43.69 46.93
N ALA A 18 6.28 44.76 46.13
CA ALA A 18 5.89 44.71 44.73
C ALA A 18 7.00 44.00 43.92
N ALA A 19 6.77 42.74 43.56
CA ALA A 19 7.61 42.02 42.62
C ALA A 19 7.22 42.44 41.19
N LEU A 20 8.10 43.20 40.54
CA LEU A 20 8.02 43.53 39.12
C LEU A 20 8.28 42.24 38.31
N PHE A 21 7.21 41.52 37.95
CA PHE A 21 7.31 40.44 36.97
C PHE A 21 7.56 41.05 35.60
N LEU A 22 8.82 41.02 35.14
CA LEU A 22 9.13 41.15 33.72
C LEU A 22 8.53 39.92 33.02
N THR A 23 7.33 40.08 32.46
CA THR A 23 6.81 39.13 31.47
C THR A 23 7.65 39.30 30.22
N LEU A 24 8.67 38.46 30.04
CA LEU A 24 9.22 38.22 28.71
C LEU A 24 8.03 37.82 27.81
N PRO A 25 7.86 38.43 26.63
CA PRO A 25 6.85 37.94 25.71
C PRO A 25 7.20 36.47 25.44
N LEU A 26 6.25 35.55 25.67
CA LEU A 26 6.34 34.23 25.07
C LEU A 26 6.61 34.49 23.59
N ALA A 27 7.75 34.03 23.07
CA ALA A 27 8.00 34.04 21.65
C ALA A 27 6.76 33.42 21.00
N ALA A 28 6.12 34.15 20.07
CA ALA A 28 5.01 33.60 19.30
C ALA A 28 5.47 32.26 18.75
N SER A 29 4.75 31.19 19.07
CA SER A 29 5.07 29.85 18.58
C SER A 29 5.13 29.91 17.07
N ALA A 30 6.33 29.80 16.51
CA ALA A 30 6.54 29.85 15.09
C ALA A 30 6.25 28.46 14.54
N VAL A 31 5.17 28.33 13.75
CA VAL A 31 4.86 27.11 12.99
C VAL A 31 6.12 26.70 12.21
N GLU A 32 6.65 25.50 12.46
CA GLU A 32 7.80 24.99 11.73
C GLU A 32 7.37 24.62 10.31
N LEU A 33 8.17 25.07 9.34
CA LEU A 33 7.94 24.86 7.92
C LEU A 33 8.85 23.73 7.43
N LEU A 34 8.30 22.72 6.75
CA LEU A 34 9.08 21.69 6.08
C LEU A 34 8.66 21.59 4.60
N PRO A 35 9.58 21.73 3.63
CA PRO A 35 10.99 22.09 3.80
C PRO A 35 11.16 23.43 4.52
N ARG A 36 12.24 23.56 5.30
CA ARG A 36 12.56 24.81 6.00
C ARG A 36 12.70 25.96 5.01
N ALA A 37 12.33 27.17 5.44
CA ALA A 37 12.58 28.37 4.64
C ALA A 37 14.07 28.48 4.27
N GLY A 38 14.36 28.63 2.98
CA GLY A 38 15.70 28.63 2.41
C GLY A 38 16.31 27.24 2.17
N ALA A 39 15.59 26.14 2.39
CA ALA A 39 16.10 24.80 2.11
C ALA A 39 16.48 24.63 0.64
N THR A 40 17.54 23.86 0.37
CA THR A 40 18.00 23.52 -0.98
C THR A 40 18.11 22.00 -1.12
N GLY A 41 18.15 21.51 -2.36
CA GLY A 41 18.25 20.07 -2.60
C GLY A 41 16.97 19.31 -2.28
N VAL A 42 15.82 19.98 -2.31
CA VAL A 42 14.50 19.41 -2.04
C VAL A 42 14.03 18.59 -3.25
N ASN A 43 13.39 17.45 -3.02
CA ASN A 43 12.79 16.69 -4.12
C ASN A 43 11.55 17.42 -4.68
N PRO A 44 11.35 17.48 -6.01
CA PRO A 44 10.18 18.14 -6.59
C PRO A 44 8.83 17.50 -6.19
N ASP A 45 8.82 16.23 -5.83
CA ASP A 45 7.62 15.52 -5.35
C ASP A 45 7.42 15.66 -3.83
N THR A 46 8.13 16.58 -3.17
CA THR A 46 7.98 16.79 -1.72
C THR A 46 6.57 17.27 -1.37
N ARG A 47 6.08 16.81 -0.23
CA ARG A 47 4.97 17.46 0.48
C ARG A 47 5.49 18.66 1.24
N LEU A 48 4.58 19.57 1.55
CA LEU A 48 4.85 20.72 2.40
C LEU A 48 4.17 20.49 3.74
N HIS A 49 4.87 20.70 4.85
CA HIS A 49 4.32 20.52 6.18
C HIS A 49 4.41 21.81 6.99
N LEU A 50 3.34 22.05 7.74
CA LEU A 50 3.24 23.05 8.79
C LEU A 50 3.13 22.28 10.10
N VAL A 51 4.13 22.40 10.98
CA VAL A 51 4.18 21.72 12.27
C VAL A 51 3.92 22.73 13.38
N PHE A 52 2.90 22.44 14.16
CA PHE A 52 2.36 23.29 15.22
C PHE A 52 2.78 22.75 16.59
N ASP A 53 2.61 23.55 17.66
CA ASP A 53 2.75 23.09 19.05
C ASP A 53 1.52 22.30 19.51
N SER A 54 0.35 22.63 18.96
CA SER A 54 -0.92 21.93 19.18
C SER A 54 -1.54 21.47 17.86
N ALA A 55 -2.48 20.52 17.91
CA ALA A 55 -3.13 20.02 16.69
C ALA A 55 -3.88 21.16 15.97
N PRO A 56 -3.51 21.53 14.72
CA PRO A 56 -4.21 22.58 14.01
C PRO A 56 -5.59 22.07 13.55
N VAL A 57 -6.52 23.01 13.33
CA VAL A 57 -7.83 22.72 12.74
C VAL A 57 -7.83 23.18 11.29
N LEU A 58 -8.18 22.27 10.39
CA LEU A 58 -8.36 22.57 8.97
C LEU A 58 -9.58 23.49 8.78
N GLY A 59 -9.38 24.60 8.09
CA GLY A 59 -10.45 25.52 7.71
C GLY A 59 -11.15 25.13 6.42
N THR A 60 -12.17 25.90 6.05
CA THR A 60 -13.04 25.66 4.88
C THR A 60 -12.97 26.80 3.86
N SER A 61 -11.89 27.60 3.89
CA SER A 61 -11.73 28.78 3.04
C SER A 61 -10.26 29.16 2.87
N GLY A 62 -9.98 30.07 1.94
CA GLY A 62 -8.62 30.51 1.65
C GLY A 62 -7.89 29.54 0.75
N LYS A 63 -6.75 29.98 0.23
CA LYS A 63 -5.96 29.20 -0.73
C LYS A 63 -4.53 29.02 -0.25
N ILE A 64 -3.94 27.93 -0.70
CA ILE A 64 -2.50 27.70 -0.71
C ILE A 64 -2.03 27.94 -2.14
N ARG A 65 -0.96 28.71 -2.33
CA ARG A 65 -0.42 29.04 -3.64
C ARG A 65 1.08 28.80 -3.66
N ILE A 66 1.55 28.16 -4.71
CA ILE A 66 2.98 27.90 -4.95
C ILE A 66 3.39 28.66 -6.21
N TYR A 67 4.46 29.43 -6.12
CA TYR A 67 4.96 30.27 -7.20
C TYR A 67 6.40 29.91 -7.53
N ASP A 68 6.77 29.97 -8.82
CA ASP A 68 8.16 29.97 -9.24
C ASP A 68 8.78 31.33 -8.85
N ALA A 69 9.85 31.30 -8.07
CA ALA A 69 10.49 32.50 -7.55
C ALA A 69 11.30 33.28 -8.59
N GLN A 70 11.56 32.68 -9.77
CA GLN A 70 12.30 33.35 -10.83
C GLN A 70 11.46 34.43 -11.52
N ASP A 71 10.17 34.15 -11.76
CA ASP A 71 9.28 34.99 -12.57
C ASP A 71 7.92 35.29 -11.91
N ASP A 72 7.75 34.89 -10.65
CA ASP A 72 6.50 35.02 -9.87
C ASP A 72 5.30 34.34 -10.52
N ARG A 73 5.55 33.37 -11.42
CA ARG A 73 4.49 32.60 -12.06
C ARG A 73 3.83 31.68 -11.05
N LEU A 74 2.50 31.72 -10.98
CA LEU A 74 1.72 30.75 -10.22
C LEU A 74 1.90 29.34 -10.83
N VAL A 75 2.33 28.40 -10.00
CA VAL A 75 2.60 27.01 -10.37
C VAL A 75 1.46 26.11 -9.92
N ASP A 76 1.00 26.31 -8.68
CA ASP A 76 -0.08 25.51 -8.11
C ASP A 76 -1.01 26.36 -7.22
N THR A 77 -2.26 25.95 -7.11
CA THR A 77 -3.23 26.51 -6.17
C THR A 77 -4.17 25.45 -5.64
N LEU A 78 -4.31 25.40 -4.32
CA LEU A 78 -5.29 24.59 -3.61
C LEU A 78 -6.27 25.52 -2.92
N ASP A 79 -7.56 25.43 -3.24
CA ASP A 79 -8.61 26.31 -2.70
C ASP A 79 -9.49 25.57 -1.70
N LEU A 80 -9.38 25.88 -0.40
CA LEU A 80 -10.08 25.15 0.66
C LEU A 80 -11.59 25.45 0.72
N ALA A 81 -12.07 26.40 -0.09
CA ALA A 81 -13.50 26.54 -0.33
C ALA A 81 -14.06 25.41 -1.21
N ILE A 82 -13.19 24.71 -1.95
CA ILE A 82 -13.54 23.54 -2.74
C ILE A 82 -13.34 22.27 -1.88
N PRO A 83 -14.40 21.50 -1.62
CA PRO A 83 -14.31 20.28 -0.81
C PRO A 83 -13.43 19.20 -1.46
N ALA A 84 -12.80 18.36 -0.64
CA ALA A 84 -11.83 17.34 -1.10
C ALA A 84 -12.43 16.30 -2.07
N GLY A 85 -13.68 15.93 -1.84
CA GLY A 85 -14.39 14.94 -2.63
C GLY A 85 -15.77 14.66 -2.05
N PRO A 86 -16.57 13.84 -2.74
CA PRO A 86 -17.90 13.46 -2.28
C PRO A 86 -17.85 12.78 -0.91
N THR A 87 -18.90 12.98 -0.12
CA THR A 87 -19.08 12.35 1.21
C THR A 87 -20.37 11.53 1.30
N THR A 88 -21.20 11.57 0.26
CA THR A 88 -22.49 10.88 0.19
C THR A 88 -22.41 9.71 -0.79
N PRO A 89 -22.89 8.50 -0.39
CA PRO A 89 -22.98 7.38 -1.31
C PRO A 89 -23.87 7.72 -2.52
N ARG A 90 -23.54 7.15 -3.67
CA ARG A 90 -24.36 7.25 -4.88
C ARG A 90 -24.66 5.88 -5.48
N THR A 91 -25.81 5.78 -6.13
CA THR A 91 -26.15 4.60 -6.93
C THR A 91 -25.80 4.88 -8.38
N ALA A 92 -24.86 4.13 -8.94
CA ALA A 92 -24.57 4.18 -10.36
C ALA A 92 -25.53 3.26 -11.15
N PRO A 93 -26.03 3.69 -12.33
CA PRO A 93 -26.72 2.77 -13.23
C PRO A 93 -25.74 1.70 -13.73
N ARG A 94 -26.28 0.60 -14.25
CA ARG A 94 -25.43 -0.43 -14.87
C ARG A 94 -24.83 0.14 -16.15
N ALA A 95 -23.52 0.32 -16.15
CA ALA A 95 -22.76 0.75 -17.31
C ALA A 95 -22.26 -0.44 -18.16
N ALA A 96 -22.05 -0.19 -19.45
CA ALA A 96 -21.36 -1.12 -20.34
C ALA A 96 -19.84 -1.01 -20.17
N TYR A 97 -19.11 -2.05 -20.59
CA TYR A 97 -17.66 -1.94 -20.78
C TYR A 97 -17.32 -1.09 -21.99
N LEU A 98 -16.08 -0.61 -22.05
CA LEU A 98 -15.53 -0.01 -23.26
C LEU A 98 -15.68 -0.98 -24.45
N PRO A 99 -16.06 -0.48 -25.64
CA PRO A 99 -16.13 -1.32 -26.84
C PRO A 99 -14.74 -1.73 -27.35
N GLN A 100 -13.70 -1.04 -26.90
CA GLN A 100 -12.30 -1.30 -27.24
C GLN A 100 -11.44 -1.26 -25.97
N PRO A 101 -10.27 -1.93 -25.95
CA PRO A 101 -9.35 -1.83 -24.82
C PRO A 101 -8.99 -0.38 -24.49
N TYR A 102 -8.78 -0.10 -23.21
CA TYR A 102 -8.36 1.20 -22.72
C TYR A 102 -7.04 1.62 -23.38
N PRO A 103 -6.94 2.87 -23.90
CA PRO A 103 -5.76 3.34 -24.58
C PRO A 103 -4.67 3.70 -23.55
N TYR A 104 -3.72 2.80 -23.35
CA TYR A 104 -2.59 3.01 -22.45
C TYR A 104 -1.46 3.85 -23.05
N ASP A 105 -1.45 4.00 -24.38
CA ASP A 105 -0.46 4.79 -25.09
C ASP A 105 -0.85 6.28 -25.11
N GLY A 106 0.14 7.17 -25.05
CA GLY A 106 -0.07 8.61 -25.15
C GLY A 106 0.90 9.42 -24.29
N PRO A 107 0.85 10.76 -24.41
CA PRO A 107 1.64 11.64 -23.55
C PRO A 107 1.18 11.50 -22.10
N ARG A 108 2.14 11.45 -21.16
CA ARG A 108 1.82 11.55 -19.73
C ARG A 108 1.44 12.99 -19.39
N ARG A 109 0.14 13.20 -19.22
CA ARG A 109 -0.47 14.48 -18.85
C ARG A 109 -0.37 14.75 -17.35
N THR A 110 -0.38 16.02 -16.98
CA THR A 110 -0.41 16.45 -15.57
C THR A 110 -1.38 17.61 -15.39
N ASN A 111 -1.58 18.07 -14.16
CA ASN A 111 -2.34 19.29 -13.88
C ASN A 111 -1.75 20.55 -14.55
N ALA A 112 -0.49 20.51 -15.03
CA ALA A 112 0.15 21.65 -15.69
C ALA A 112 -0.34 21.88 -17.12
N ASP A 113 -0.73 20.81 -17.82
CA ASP A 113 -1.06 20.84 -19.25
C ASP A 113 -2.47 20.34 -19.57
N THR A 114 -3.16 19.78 -18.57
CA THR A 114 -4.45 19.13 -18.73
C THR A 114 -5.34 19.37 -17.51
N GLN A 115 -6.61 19.65 -17.76
CA GLN A 115 -7.60 19.76 -16.71
C GLN A 115 -7.98 18.36 -16.19
N PRO A 116 -7.91 18.09 -14.88
CA PRO A 116 -8.46 16.85 -14.32
C PRO A 116 -9.95 16.69 -14.67
N GLY A 117 -10.39 15.45 -14.88
CA GLY A 117 -11.70 15.14 -15.43
C GLY A 117 -11.74 15.16 -16.97
N THR A 118 -10.63 15.46 -17.65
CA THR A 118 -10.56 15.35 -19.11
C THR A 118 -10.71 13.88 -19.51
N PRO A 119 -11.72 13.53 -20.31
CA PRO A 119 -12.02 12.13 -20.58
C PRO A 119 -11.03 11.47 -21.53
N THR A 120 -10.80 10.19 -21.30
CA THR A 120 -10.05 9.27 -22.17
C THR A 120 -10.96 8.19 -22.74
N ALA A 121 -10.44 7.41 -23.69
CA ALA A 121 -11.12 6.24 -24.26
C ALA A 121 -12.50 6.51 -24.92
N GLY A 122 -12.77 7.75 -25.35
CA GLY A 122 -14.04 8.11 -26.00
C GLY A 122 -15.26 8.06 -25.07
N VAL A 123 -15.05 7.89 -23.77
CA VAL A 123 -16.11 7.96 -22.76
C VAL A 123 -16.31 9.44 -22.46
N ALA A 124 -17.42 10.04 -22.90
CA ALA A 124 -17.78 11.37 -22.43
C ALA A 124 -17.83 11.34 -20.88
N PRO A 125 -17.36 12.38 -20.17
CA PRO A 125 -17.44 12.36 -18.73
C PRO A 125 -18.93 12.24 -18.40
N ALA A 126 -19.31 11.21 -17.64
CA ALA A 126 -20.65 11.22 -17.07
C ALA A 126 -20.82 12.58 -16.37
N PRO A 127 -21.86 13.36 -16.70
CA PRO A 127 -22.00 14.68 -16.13
C PRO A 127 -22.19 14.48 -14.63
N GLN A 128 -21.27 14.93 -13.79
CA GLN A 128 -21.60 15.09 -12.37
C GLN A 128 -20.68 15.99 -11.55
N ALA A 129 -19.44 16.26 -11.96
CA ALA A 129 -18.64 17.30 -11.33
C ALA A 129 -18.18 18.28 -12.41
N LEU A 130 -18.69 19.50 -12.37
CA LEU A 130 -18.06 20.60 -13.10
C LEU A 130 -16.70 20.88 -12.44
N PRO A 131 -15.71 21.38 -13.20
CA PRO A 131 -14.51 21.92 -12.60
C PRO A 131 -14.85 22.90 -11.47
N GLY A 132 -14.36 22.63 -10.27
CA GLY A 132 -14.64 23.43 -9.07
C GLY A 132 -15.59 22.79 -8.06
N ASP A 133 -16.24 21.66 -8.38
CA ASP A 133 -17.13 20.97 -7.43
C ASP A 133 -16.33 20.23 -6.33
N TRP A 134 -15.15 19.71 -6.68
CA TRP A 134 -14.25 18.98 -5.78
C TRP A 134 -12.78 19.27 -6.09
N GLN A 135 -11.88 18.92 -5.17
CA GLN A 135 -10.44 18.92 -5.42
C GLN A 135 -10.07 17.76 -6.35
N TRP A 136 -9.25 18.01 -7.36
CA TRP A 136 -8.88 16.99 -8.35
C TRP A 136 -7.41 17.01 -8.71
N THR A 137 -6.79 15.83 -8.76
CA THR A 137 -5.39 15.67 -9.21
C THR A 137 -5.27 14.58 -10.27
N ILE A 138 -4.38 14.78 -11.24
CA ILE A 138 -3.98 13.76 -12.22
C ILE A 138 -2.82 12.97 -11.64
N ILE A 139 -3.03 11.66 -11.45
CA ILE A 139 -2.03 10.72 -10.93
C ILE A 139 -1.69 9.71 -12.03
N GLY A 140 -0.40 9.39 -12.23
CA GLY A 140 0.04 8.42 -13.25
C GLY A 140 -0.39 8.75 -14.69
N GLY A 141 -0.68 10.03 -14.97
CA GLY A 141 -1.18 10.52 -16.25
C GLY A 141 -2.65 10.20 -16.56
N PHE A 142 -3.43 9.72 -15.60
CA PHE A 142 -4.86 9.42 -15.78
C PHE A 142 -5.70 10.69 -15.68
N THR A 143 -6.13 11.21 -16.83
CA THR A 143 -6.70 12.56 -16.93
C THR A 143 -8.12 12.68 -16.41
N GLU A 144 -8.81 11.56 -16.24
CA GLU A 144 -10.04 11.46 -15.44
C GLU A 144 -9.86 12.03 -14.04
N GLY A 145 -8.65 11.92 -13.50
CA GLY A 145 -8.27 12.46 -12.21
C GLY A 145 -8.84 11.71 -11.01
N PHE A 146 -8.35 12.09 -9.85
CA PHE A 146 -8.71 11.56 -8.54
C PHE A 146 -9.13 12.72 -7.64
N HIS A 147 -10.20 12.50 -6.88
CA HIS A 147 -10.45 13.30 -5.70
C HIS A 147 -9.33 13.05 -4.68
N PHE A 148 -8.94 14.10 -3.97
CA PHE A 148 -7.85 14.03 -2.99
C PHE A 148 -8.02 15.09 -1.89
N TYR A 149 -7.43 14.83 -0.73
CA TYR A 149 -7.33 15.79 0.36
C TYR A 149 -6.13 16.72 0.13
N PRO A 150 -6.34 18.02 -0.14
CA PRO A 150 -5.24 18.96 -0.41
C PRO A 150 -4.43 19.28 0.84
N VAL A 151 -5.02 19.09 2.03
CA VAL A 151 -4.37 19.21 3.34
C VAL A 151 -4.85 18.07 4.21
N ILE A 152 -3.91 17.32 4.80
CA ILE A 152 -4.20 16.28 5.79
C ILE A 152 -3.59 16.68 7.12
N VAL A 153 -4.42 16.74 8.16
CA VAL A 153 -3.95 16.98 9.54
C VAL A 153 -3.79 15.63 10.26
N ARG A 154 -2.60 15.42 10.83
CA ARG A 154 -2.26 14.30 11.71
C ARG A 154 -1.50 14.86 12.91
N ASP A 155 -2.03 14.61 14.10
CA ASP A 155 -1.50 15.17 15.34
C ASP A 155 -1.25 16.67 15.22
N LYS A 156 0.01 17.11 15.28
CA LYS A 156 0.43 18.51 15.22
C LYS A 156 0.83 18.99 13.82
N THR A 157 0.70 18.13 12.81
CA THR A 157 1.21 18.41 11.46
C THR A 157 0.06 18.55 10.48
N ALA A 158 0.04 19.66 9.74
CA ALA A 158 -0.75 19.80 8.52
C ALA A 158 0.14 19.54 7.31
N ALA A 159 -0.08 18.41 6.62
CA ALA A 159 0.59 18.05 5.39
C ALA A 159 -0.21 18.58 4.20
N ILE A 160 0.35 19.53 3.46
CA ILE A 160 -0.18 20.06 2.21
C ILE A 160 0.30 19.15 1.07
N GLN A 161 -0.63 18.76 0.20
CA GLN A 161 -0.38 17.93 -0.98
C GLN A 161 -0.51 18.80 -2.24
N PRO A 162 0.60 19.31 -2.80
CA PRO A 162 0.57 19.91 -4.13
C PRO A 162 0.05 18.90 -5.16
N HIS A 163 -0.54 19.39 -6.25
CA HIS A 163 -0.87 18.48 -7.35
C HIS A 163 0.40 17.82 -7.91
N HIS A 164 0.26 16.56 -8.33
CA HIS A 164 1.39 15.75 -8.78
C HIS A 164 2.14 16.38 -9.97
N ASN A 165 3.47 16.26 -9.94
CA ASN A 165 4.39 16.65 -11.03
C ASN A 165 4.30 18.12 -11.47
N LEU A 166 3.96 19.05 -10.55
CA LEU A 166 3.95 20.48 -10.85
C LEU A 166 5.27 21.20 -10.56
N LEU A 167 6.04 20.72 -9.58
CA LEU A 167 7.37 21.28 -9.29
C LEU A 167 8.40 20.64 -10.21
N ALA A 168 9.34 21.44 -10.70
CA ALA A 168 10.44 21.02 -11.56
C ALA A 168 11.76 21.03 -10.80
N TYR A 169 12.72 20.24 -11.29
CA TYR A 169 14.11 20.29 -10.83
C TYR A 169 14.77 21.64 -11.18
N GLY A 170 15.72 22.06 -10.34
CA GLY A 170 16.55 23.25 -10.54
C GLY A 170 15.80 24.57 -10.37
N ARG A 171 14.67 24.56 -9.67
CA ARG A 171 13.80 25.72 -9.47
C ARG A 171 13.74 26.13 -8.01
N THR A 172 13.50 27.41 -7.76
CA THR A 172 13.19 27.93 -6.43
C THR A 172 11.72 28.27 -6.41
N TYR A 173 11.00 27.80 -5.39
CA TYR A 173 9.59 28.08 -5.20
C TYR A 173 9.39 28.86 -3.91
N TYR A 174 8.33 29.67 -3.85
CA TYR A 174 7.81 30.20 -2.59
C TYR A 174 6.32 29.87 -2.42
N VAL A 175 5.91 29.74 -1.18
CA VAL A 175 4.59 29.27 -0.78
C VAL A 175 3.87 30.34 0.02
N GLN A 176 2.60 30.55 -0.31
CA GLN A 176 1.68 31.39 0.44
C GLN A 176 0.51 30.54 0.94
N VAL A 177 0.06 30.82 2.16
CA VAL A 177 -1.05 30.11 2.81
C VAL A 177 -1.96 31.16 3.41
N ASP A 178 -3.19 31.27 2.91
CA ASP A 178 -4.16 32.21 3.46
C ASP A 178 -4.52 31.83 4.92
N PRO A 179 -4.80 32.80 5.82
CA PRO A 179 -5.14 32.52 7.23
C PRO A 179 -6.38 31.65 7.42
N GLY A 180 -7.27 31.58 6.42
CA GLY A 180 -8.47 30.74 6.48
C GLY A 180 -8.22 29.24 6.30
N VAL A 181 -7.02 28.85 5.86
CA VAL A 181 -6.67 27.45 5.54
C VAL A 181 -6.52 26.61 6.80
N LEU A 182 -5.89 27.15 7.85
CA LEU A 182 -5.66 26.46 9.11
C LEU A 182 -5.87 27.44 10.27
N SER A 183 -6.28 26.92 11.42
CA SER A 183 -6.25 27.65 12.69
C SER A 183 -5.53 26.81 13.74
N GLY A 184 -4.89 27.46 14.71
CA GLY A 184 -4.03 26.82 15.71
C GLY A 184 -2.82 27.68 16.00
N ASP A 185 -2.38 27.71 17.25
CA ASP A 185 -1.18 28.43 17.73
C ASP A 185 -1.02 29.87 17.23
N GLY A 186 -2.13 30.57 17.01
CA GLY A 186 -2.13 31.95 16.54
C GLY A 186 -1.75 32.12 15.06
N PHE A 187 -1.70 31.06 14.25
CA PHE A 187 -1.38 31.09 12.82
C PHE A 187 -2.18 32.17 12.08
N LYS A 188 -1.47 33.04 11.35
CA LYS A 188 -2.02 34.19 10.59
C LYS A 188 -1.88 34.01 9.08
N GLY A 189 -1.58 32.79 8.62
CA GLY A 189 -1.19 32.55 7.25
C GLY A 189 0.29 32.82 7.00
N ILE A 190 0.72 32.53 5.78
CA ILE A 190 2.06 32.79 5.25
C ILE A 190 1.87 33.68 4.03
N THR A 191 2.45 34.87 4.05
CA THR A 191 2.36 35.86 2.97
C THR A 191 3.75 36.18 2.43
N GLY A 192 3.82 36.94 1.34
CA GLY A 192 5.10 37.33 0.75
C GLY A 192 5.86 36.12 0.16
N LYS A 193 7.18 36.08 0.35
CA LYS A 193 8.08 35.06 -0.22
C LYS A 193 8.98 34.40 0.84
N ASP A 194 8.58 34.49 2.11
CA ASP A 194 9.42 34.08 3.24
C ASP A 194 9.58 32.56 3.32
N TRP A 195 8.51 31.81 3.03
CA TRP A 195 8.60 30.36 2.87
C TRP A 195 9.05 30.01 1.45
N ARG A 196 10.35 29.93 1.25
CA ARG A 196 10.98 29.57 -0.03
C ARG A 196 11.83 28.31 0.08
N PHE A 197 11.96 27.54 -0.99
CA PHE A 197 12.90 26.41 -1.07
C PHE A 197 13.33 26.15 -2.52
N THR A 198 14.49 25.52 -2.69
CA THR A 198 15.08 25.19 -3.99
C THR A 198 15.11 23.69 -4.19
N THR A 199 14.55 23.22 -5.30
CA THR A 199 14.57 21.81 -5.68
C THR A 199 15.97 21.38 -6.13
N ARG A 200 16.24 20.08 -6.09
CA ARG A 200 17.48 19.50 -6.63
C ARG A 200 17.71 19.93 -8.07
N PRO A 201 18.97 20.12 -8.53
CA PRO A 201 19.24 20.56 -9.89
C PRO A 201 18.78 19.54 -10.95
N HIS A 202 18.89 18.24 -10.64
CA HIS A 202 18.56 17.14 -11.54
C HIS A 202 17.97 15.96 -10.76
N GLY A 203 17.12 15.18 -11.40
CA GLY A 203 16.68 13.87 -10.91
C GLY A 203 17.67 12.76 -11.24
N PRO A 204 17.41 11.52 -10.80
CA PRO A 204 18.19 10.35 -11.21
C PRO A 204 18.11 10.13 -12.73
N ALA A 205 19.04 9.33 -13.28
CA ALA A 205 19.00 8.97 -14.70
C ALA A 205 17.69 8.22 -15.04
N ALA A 206 17.13 8.47 -16.23
CA ALA A 206 15.88 7.83 -16.67
C ALA A 206 16.01 6.30 -16.82
N ASP A 207 17.21 5.79 -17.05
CA ASP A 207 17.54 4.37 -17.18
C ASP A 207 18.19 3.78 -15.92
N ALA A 208 18.12 4.48 -14.79
CA ALA A 208 18.63 3.97 -13.52
C ALA A 208 17.98 2.62 -13.18
N ALA A 209 18.81 1.60 -12.96
CA ALA A 209 18.36 0.27 -12.53
C ALA A 209 17.80 0.27 -11.10
N ARG A 210 18.10 1.32 -10.32
CA ARG A 210 17.60 1.51 -8.96
C ARG A 210 17.41 2.99 -8.65
N VAL A 211 16.28 3.31 -8.03
CA VAL A 211 15.99 4.62 -7.42
C VAL A 211 15.51 4.41 -5.98
N THR A 212 15.68 5.42 -5.12
CA THR A 212 15.33 5.35 -3.70
C THR A 212 14.25 6.37 -3.34
N VAL A 213 13.23 5.93 -2.60
CA VAL A 213 12.18 6.76 -2.00
C VAL A 213 12.44 6.87 -0.51
N SER A 214 12.27 8.06 0.07
CA SER A 214 12.32 8.26 1.51
C SER A 214 11.44 9.41 1.99
N ALA A 215 10.64 9.17 3.03
CA ALA A 215 9.74 10.16 3.61
C ALA A 215 10.45 11.43 4.16
N ASP A 216 11.73 11.34 4.51
CA ASP A 216 12.56 12.48 4.98
C ASP A 216 13.19 13.32 3.84
N GLY A 217 12.88 12.98 2.59
CA GLY A 217 13.40 13.67 1.40
C GLY A 217 14.88 13.42 1.07
N GLN A 218 15.56 12.46 1.74
CA GLN A 218 16.98 12.15 1.50
C GLN A 218 17.23 11.19 0.32
N GLY A 219 16.20 10.49 -0.16
CA GLY A 219 16.20 9.62 -1.33
C GLY A 219 16.14 10.42 -2.62
N ASP A 220 16.08 9.73 -3.76
CA ASP A 220 15.86 10.35 -5.07
C ASP A 220 14.46 10.99 -5.17
N PHE A 221 13.50 10.42 -4.44
CA PHE A 221 12.10 10.83 -4.39
C PHE A 221 11.59 10.88 -2.94
N SER A 222 10.62 11.75 -2.67
CA SER A 222 9.92 11.81 -1.38
C SER A 222 8.67 10.93 -1.33
N THR A 223 8.13 10.57 -2.49
CA THR A 223 6.88 9.80 -2.65
C THR A 223 7.10 8.57 -3.53
N VAL A 224 6.27 7.56 -3.32
CA VAL A 224 6.27 6.35 -4.16
C VAL A 224 5.72 6.69 -5.54
N GLN A 225 4.69 7.53 -5.63
CA GLN A 225 4.15 8.01 -6.90
C GLN A 225 5.19 8.76 -7.73
N GLY A 226 5.98 9.66 -7.13
CA GLY A 226 7.04 10.39 -7.83
C GLY A 226 8.09 9.47 -8.45
N ALA A 227 8.50 8.41 -7.73
CA ALA A 227 9.40 7.41 -8.29
C ALA A 227 8.76 6.60 -9.43
N LEU A 228 7.49 6.25 -9.32
CA LEU A 228 6.74 5.56 -10.38
C LEU A 228 6.59 6.43 -11.64
N ASP A 229 6.35 7.73 -11.47
CA ASP A 229 6.27 8.69 -12.56
C ASP A 229 7.63 8.90 -13.23
N HIS A 230 8.74 8.75 -12.51
CA HIS A 230 10.09 8.77 -13.11
C HIS A 230 10.38 7.51 -13.93
N VAL A 231 10.02 6.33 -13.43
CA VAL A 231 10.37 5.06 -14.09
C VAL A 231 9.67 4.93 -15.45
N PRO A 232 10.40 4.61 -16.54
CA PRO A 232 9.81 4.35 -17.85
C PRO A 232 8.81 3.20 -17.82
N ASP A 233 7.82 3.22 -18.71
CA ASP A 233 6.82 2.14 -18.79
C ASP A 233 7.42 0.82 -19.30
N GLN A 234 8.42 0.90 -20.17
CA GLN A 234 9.12 -0.24 -20.74
C GLN A 234 10.64 -0.10 -20.54
N PRO A 235 11.14 -0.32 -19.30
CA PRO A 235 12.57 -0.25 -19.03
C PRO A 235 13.32 -1.38 -19.75
N ARG A 236 14.58 -1.13 -20.14
CA ARG A 236 15.44 -2.12 -20.82
C ARG A 236 15.72 -3.37 -19.99
N GLY A 237 15.61 -3.25 -18.68
CA GLY A 237 15.79 -4.33 -17.72
C GLY A 237 14.96 -4.06 -16.46
N ARG A 238 15.09 -4.92 -15.46
CA ARG A 238 14.33 -4.76 -14.21
C ARG A 238 14.81 -3.54 -13.44
N THR A 239 13.92 -2.59 -13.19
CA THR A 239 14.18 -1.42 -12.34
C THR A 239 13.67 -1.66 -10.92
N THR A 240 14.46 -1.28 -9.92
CA THR A 240 14.07 -1.37 -8.50
C THR A 240 13.78 0.00 -7.92
N ILE A 241 12.55 0.23 -7.45
CA ILE A 241 12.21 1.32 -6.56
C ILE A 241 12.41 0.79 -5.13
N PHE A 242 13.41 1.31 -4.43
CA PHE A 242 13.64 0.97 -3.02
C PHE A 242 12.98 2.00 -2.12
N VAL A 243 12.08 1.56 -1.24
CA VAL A 243 11.32 2.44 -0.36
C VAL A 243 11.87 2.29 1.06
N LYS A 244 12.48 3.36 1.58
CA LYS A 244 12.94 3.38 2.97
C LYS A 244 11.77 3.37 3.94
N ASN A 245 12.03 2.96 5.18
CA ASN A 245 11.08 3.06 6.29
C ASN A 245 10.47 4.47 6.36
N GLY A 246 9.16 4.54 6.54
CA GLY A 246 8.41 5.80 6.51
C GLY A 246 6.91 5.56 6.35
N ASP A 247 6.16 6.62 6.65
CA ASP A 247 4.71 6.69 6.43
C ASP A 247 4.46 7.55 5.17
N TYR A 248 3.84 6.94 4.17
CA TYR A 248 3.59 7.51 2.84
C TYR A 248 2.08 7.60 2.62
N GLU A 249 1.47 8.71 3.04
CA GLU A 249 0.01 8.91 2.95
C GLU A 249 -0.42 9.41 1.55
N GLU A 250 -0.36 8.58 0.51
CA GLU A 250 -0.64 8.91 -0.90
C GLU A 250 -1.57 7.89 -1.57
N ILE A 251 -2.36 8.36 -2.53
CA ILE A 251 -2.95 7.49 -3.55
C ILE A 251 -1.85 7.16 -4.56
N VAL A 252 -1.56 5.87 -4.73
CA VAL A 252 -0.58 5.40 -5.72
C VAL A 252 -1.31 4.81 -6.91
N TYR A 253 -1.15 5.42 -8.07
CA TYR A 253 -1.68 4.92 -9.34
C TYR A 253 -0.61 4.95 -10.43
N PHE A 254 -0.34 3.78 -11.01
CA PHE A 254 0.55 3.66 -12.16
C PHE A 254 0.01 2.64 -13.15
N ARG A 255 0.35 2.83 -14.42
CA ARG A 255 -0.19 2.03 -15.51
C ARG A 255 0.83 1.68 -16.57
N ASN A 256 0.57 0.59 -17.31
CA ASN A 256 1.34 0.16 -18.48
C ASN A 256 2.83 -0.15 -18.21
N LYS A 257 3.20 -0.36 -16.94
CA LYS A 257 4.59 -0.60 -16.55
C LYS A 257 4.96 -2.07 -16.59
N ARG A 258 6.21 -2.36 -16.95
CA ARG A 258 6.77 -3.72 -16.88
C ARG A 258 8.13 -3.79 -16.20
N ASN A 259 8.53 -5.01 -15.80
CA ASN A 259 9.85 -5.30 -15.23
C ASN A 259 10.20 -4.39 -14.03
N LEU A 260 9.25 -4.23 -13.10
CA LEU A 260 9.40 -3.33 -11.97
C LEU A 260 9.46 -4.13 -10.66
N THR A 261 10.38 -3.76 -9.77
CA THR A 261 10.38 -4.19 -8.37
C THR A 261 10.18 -2.99 -7.47
N ILE A 262 9.17 -3.03 -6.61
CA ILE A 262 9.00 -2.09 -5.49
C ILE A 262 9.36 -2.84 -4.21
N LEU A 263 10.50 -2.48 -3.64
CA LEU A 263 11.10 -3.15 -2.49
C LEU A 263 11.12 -2.21 -1.29
N GLY A 264 10.31 -2.51 -0.27
CA GLY A 264 10.41 -1.84 1.01
C GLY A 264 11.63 -2.31 1.81
N GLU A 265 12.19 -1.40 2.60
CA GLU A 265 13.26 -1.66 3.55
C GLU A 265 12.81 -2.63 4.65
N ASP A 266 11.62 -2.43 5.19
CA ASP A 266 10.99 -3.36 6.12
C ASP A 266 9.46 -3.37 5.96
N ARG A 267 8.91 -4.58 6.00
CA ARG A 267 7.48 -4.82 5.80
C ARG A 267 6.58 -3.96 6.66
N ASP A 268 6.87 -3.86 7.96
CA ASP A 268 5.96 -3.22 8.92
C ASP A 268 6.27 -1.73 9.12
N LYS A 269 7.43 -1.25 8.64
CA LYS A 269 7.88 0.15 8.78
C LYS A 269 7.78 0.96 7.49
N VAL A 270 7.58 0.31 6.34
CA VAL A 270 7.17 0.98 5.09
C VAL A 270 5.66 0.89 4.99
N ARG A 271 4.96 1.99 5.27
CA ARG A 271 3.48 2.05 5.21
C ARG A 271 3.04 3.01 4.13
N ILE A 272 2.42 2.49 3.08
CA ILE A 272 1.82 3.26 1.98
C ILE A 272 0.31 3.21 2.17
N HIS A 273 -0.34 4.36 2.39
CA HIS A 273 -1.75 4.37 2.74
C HIS A 273 -2.51 5.61 2.26
N TYR A 274 -3.83 5.48 2.12
CA TYR A 274 -4.71 6.62 1.89
C TYR A 274 -6.15 6.30 2.30
N ALA A 275 -6.93 7.33 2.67
CA ALA A 275 -8.36 7.18 2.88
C ALA A 275 -9.10 7.21 1.52
N ASN A 276 -9.01 6.13 0.74
CA ASN A 276 -9.65 6.02 -0.57
C ASN A 276 -10.66 4.87 -0.62
N ASN A 277 -11.80 5.09 -1.27
CA ASN A 277 -12.86 4.09 -1.45
C ASN A 277 -13.78 4.47 -2.61
N GLU A 278 -14.80 3.65 -2.85
CA GLU A 278 -15.83 3.89 -3.85
C GLU A 278 -16.63 5.17 -3.59
N LEU A 279 -16.81 5.57 -2.34
CA LEU A 279 -17.55 6.79 -2.03
C LEU A 279 -16.75 8.03 -2.46
N PHE A 280 -15.46 8.06 -2.11
CA PHE A 280 -14.57 9.19 -2.33
C PHE A 280 -14.11 9.25 -3.79
N ASN A 281 -13.75 8.13 -4.42
CA ASN A 281 -13.38 8.03 -5.83
C ASN A 281 -14.27 7.02 -6.58
N PRO A 282 -15.52 7.38 -6.87
CA PRO A 282 -16.51 6.43 -7.39
C PRO A 282 -16.27 6.01 -8.84
N HIS A 283 -16.80 4.84 -9.21
CA HIS A 283 -16.88 4.44 -10.61
C HIS A 283 -17.62 5.47 -11.47
N PRO A 284 -17.19 5.73 -12.72
CA PRO A 284 -17.98 6.53 -13.66
C PRO A 284 -19.39 5.93 -13.85
N LEU A 285 -20.37 6.78 -14.13
CA LEU A 285 -21.77 6.32 -14.28
C LEU A 285 -22.03 5.60 -15.60
N ASN A 286 -21.20 5.85 -16.61
CA ASN A 286 -21.44 5.45 -18.00
C ASN A 286 -20.44 4.43 -18.52
N VAL A 287 -19.41 4.07 -17.75
CA VAL A 287 -18.48 3.01 -18.11
C VAL A 287 -18.19 2.10 -16.91
N ALA A 288 -18.30 0.79 -17.13
CA ALA A 288 -17.93 -0.20 -16.15
C ALA A 288 -16.41 -0.33 -16.07
N THR A 289 -15.88 -0.58 -14.88
CA THR A 289 -14.44 -0.64 -14.63
C THR A 289 -14.01 -2.00 -14.09
N ASN A 290 -12.72 -2.30 -14.22
CA ASN A 290 -12.02 -3.34 -13.45
C ASN A 290 -12.65 -4.73 -13.37
N GLU A 291 -13.14 -5.25 -14.50
CA GLU A 291 -13.58 -6.64 -14.58
C GLU A 291 -12.92 -7.46 -15.69
N ALA A 292 -12.26 -6.81 -16.66
CA ALA A 292 -11.57 -7.53 -17.74
C ALA A 292 -10.28 -6.81 -18.13
N LYS A 293 -9.39 -7.53 -18.81
CA LYS A 293 -8.15 -6.98 -19.34
C LYS A 293 -8.47 -5.81 -20.29
N GLY A 294 -7.85 -4.67 -20.03
CA GLY A 294 -8.05 -3.46 -20.83
C GLY A 294 -9.40 -2.77 -20.64
N THR A 295 -10.14 -3.04 -19.55
CA THR A 295 -11.30 -2.20 -19.21
C THR A 295 -10.87 -0.84 -18.69
N PHE A 296 -11.83 0.07 -18.53
CA PHE A 296 -11.57 1.36 -17.91
C PHE A 296 -11.00 1.20 -16.49
N PRO A 297 -9.95 1.95 -16.12
CA PRO A 297 -9.33 1.85 -14.80
C PRO A 297 -10.27 2.31 -13.68
N SER A 298 -10.31 1.58 -12.56
CA SER A 298 -10.96 2.08 -11.34
C SER A 298 -10.06 3.03 -10.55
N ARG A 299 -10.68 3.81 -9.66
CA ARG A 299 -10.04 4.85 -8.86
C ARG A 299 -10.16 4.65 -7.34
N ARG A 300 -10.83 3.58 -6.90
CA ARG A 300 -11.27 3.43 -5.50
C ARG A 300 -10.21 2.88 -4.53
N ALA A 301 -9.19 2.19 -5.03
CA ALA A 301 -8.17 1.59 -4.18
C ALA A 301 -7.12 2.61 -3.73
N ALA A 302 -6.43 2.37 -2.63
CA ALA A 302 -5.31 3.21 -2.20
C ALA A 302 -4.05 2.98 -3.08
N PHE A 303 -3.82 1.74 -3.51
CA PHE A 303 -2.69 1.37 -4.36
C PHE A 303 -3.16 0.59 -5.60
N MET A 304 -2.88 1.12 -6.79
CA MET A 304 -3.38 0.63 -8.06
C MET A 304 -2.27 0.42 -9.07
N ALA A 305 -2.15 -0.83 -9.52
CA ALA A 305 -1.23 -1.23 -10.58
C ALA A 305 -2.06 -1.66 -11.78
N ASP A 306 -2.14 -0.82 -12.82
CA ASP A 306 -3.03 -1.03 -13.95
C ASP A 306 -2.32 -1.45 -15.25
N ASN A 307 -2.79 -2.52 -15.89
CA ASN A 307 -2.15 -3.13 -17.06
C ASN A 307 -0.62 -3.30 -16.88
N VAL A 308 -0.21 -3.83 -15.72
CA VAL A 308 1.20 -4.07 -15.41
C VAL A 308 1.64 -5.47 -15.82
N GLN A 309 2.95 -5.64 -16.06
CA GLN A 309 3.52 -6.95 -16.33
C GLN A 309 4.83 -7.17 -15.57
N ASP A 310 5.05 -8.37 -15.04
CA ASP A 310 6.31 -8.71 -14.36
C ASP A 310 6.61 -7.76 -13.16
N LEU A 311 5.58 -7.32 -12.44
CA LEU A 311 5.70 -6.54 -11.20
C LEU A 311 6.15 -7.45 -10.05
N ALA A 312 7.05 -6.94 -9.21
CA ALA A 312 7.35 -7.52 -7.91
C ALA A 312 7.10 -6.49 -6.79
N LEU A 313 6.13 -6.76 -5.90
CA LEU A 313 5.95 -6.00 -4.65
C LEU A 313 6.54 -6.78 -3.49
N VAL A 314 7.49 -6.19 -2.78
CA VAL A 314 8.29 -6.93 -1.78
C VAL A 314 8.49 -6.14 -0.49
N ASN A 315 8.23 -6.76 0.65
CA ASN A 315 8.65 -6.29 1.98
C ASN A 315 8.15 -4.88 2.36
N LEU A 316 6.84 -4.64 2.18
CA LEU A 316 6.17 -3.38 2.50
C LEU A 316 4.73 -3.59 2.96
N THR A 317 4.08 -2.55 3.49
CA THR A 317 2.67 -2.52 3.86
C THR A 317 1.90 -1.53 2.99
N ILE A 318 0.75 -1.98 2.47
CA ILE A 318 -0.22 -1.18 1.71
C ILE A 318 -1.55 -1.18 2.46
N GLU A 319 -2.20 -0.02 2.54
CA GLU A 319 -3.42 0.12 3.33
C GLU A 319 -4.39 1.16 2.72
N THR A 320 -5.69 0.89 2.79
CA THR A 320 -6.67 1.98 2.81
C THR A 320 -7.18 2.18 4.22
N THR A 321 -7.32 3.44 4.63
CA THR A 321 -7.89 3.83 5.93
C THR A 321 -9.38 4.17 5.83
N ALA A 322 -9.98 4.01 4.65
CA ALA A 322 -11.41 4.18 4.44
C ALA A 322 -12.18 2.86 4.59
N HIS A 323 -13.49 2.98 4.81
CA HIS A 323 -14.40 1.85 4.96
C HIS A 323 -15.35 1.68 3.77
N GLY A 324 -16.04 0.54 3.70
CA GLY A 324 -16.96 0.19 2.62
C GLY A 324 -16.20 -0.53 1.51
N GLN A 325 -16.52 -0.25 0.25
CA GLN A 325 -15.76 -0.75 -0.89
C GLN A 325 -14.44 0.00 -1.01
N ALA A 326 -13.41 -0.50 -0.33
CA ALA A 326 -12.14 0.17 -0.12
C ALA A 326 -11.00 -0.84 -0.13
N GLU A 327 -10.32 -0.93 -1.26
CA GLU A 327 -9.19 -1.82 -1.44
C GLU A 327 -7.89 -1.17 -0.98
N GLY A 328 -7.07 -1.96 -0.28
CA GLY A 328 -5.66 -1.60 -0.11
C GLY A 328 -4.93 -1.75 -1.43
N LEU A 329 -5.09 -2.91 -2.09
CA LEU A 329 -4.41 -3.25 -3.33
C LEU A 329 -5.39 -3.68 -4.43
N LEU A 330 -5.27 -3.02 -5.58
CA LEU A 330 -5.94 -3.38 -6.82
C LEU A 330 -4.90 -3.62 -7.91
N LEU A 331 -4.82 -4.88 -8.35
CA LEU A 331 -3.83 -5.35 -9.31
C LEU A 331 -4.52 -5.80 -10.60
N ASN A 332 -4.28 -5.06 -11.68
CA ASN A 332 -4.64 -5.45 -13.04
C ASN A 332 -3.36 -5.72 -13.83
N GLY A 333 -3.10 -6.96 -14.22
CA GLY A 333 -1.88 -7.29 -14.95
C GLY A 333 -1.50 -8.75 -14.94
N GLU A 334 -0.33 -9.06 -15.52
CA GLU A 334 0.13 -10.43 -15.68
C GLU A 334 1.52 -10.65 -15.09
N ARG A 335 1.76 -11.87 -14.60
CA ARG A 335 3.07 -12.34 -14.09
C ARG A 335 3.59 -11.55 -12.89
N ASN A 336 2.69 -11.24 -11.95
CA ASN A 336 3.02 -10.39 -10.80
C ASN A 336 3.37 -11.23 -9.57
N VAL A 337 4.46 -10.89 -8.88
CA VAL A 337 4.90 -11.53 -7.63
C VAL A 337 4.71 -10.58 -6.45
N ILE A 338 4.03 -11.04 -5.40
CA ILE A 338 3.80 -10.28 -4.18
C ILE A 338 4.39 -11.11 -3.04
N SER A 339 5.48 -10.63 -2.43
CA SER A 339 6.27 -11.39 -1.46
C SER A 339 6.52 -10.61 -0.19
N HIS A 340 6.20 -11.17 0.99
CA HIS A 340 6.42 -10.49 2.28
C HIS A 340 5.69 -9.13 2.38
N VAL A 341 4.50 -9.02 1.79
CA VAL A 341 3.69 -7.79 1.79
C VAL A 341 2.51 -7.92 2.74
N THR A 342 2.18 -6.84 3.45
CA THR A 342 0.90 -6.71 4.16
C THR A 342 -0.05 -5.83 3.35
N VAL A 343 -1.29 -6.26 3.17
CA VAL A 343 -2.38 -5.44 2.64
C VAL A 343 -3.47 -5.33 3.70
N ARG A 344 -3.96 -4.12 3.95
CA ARG A 344 -5.13 -3.86 4.78
C ARG A 344 -6.17 -3.09 3.98
N GLY A 345 -7.42 -3.51 4.03
CA GLY A 345 -8.53 -2.77 3.45
C GLY A 345 -9.84 -3.04 4.18
N SER A 346 -10.94 -2.60 3.58
CA SER A 346 -12.29 -2.86 4.10
C SER A 346 -12.97 -3.93 3.24
N GLY A 347 -14.13 -3.65 2.66
CA GLY A 347 -14.75 -4.46 1.64
C GLY A 347 -13.90 -4.49 0.37
N ASP A 348 -13.78 -5.67 -0.25
CA ASP A 348 -12.96 -5.92 -1.45
C ASP A 348 -11.44 -5.72 -1.24
N ALA A 349 -10.94 -5.78 0.01
CA ALA A 349 -9.58 -5.36 0.42
C ALA A 349 -8.43 -5.69 -0.55
N LEU A 350 -8.46 -6.85 -1.20
CA LEU A 350 -7.60 -7.24 -2.30
C LEU A 350 -8.40 -7.52 -3.58
N GLN A 351 -8.06 -6.81 -4.66
CA GLN A 351 -8.49 -7.15 -6.00
C GLN A 351 -7.37 -7.64 -6.91
N THR A 352 -7.57 -8.81 -7.53
CA THR A 352 -6.63 -9.41 -8.49
C THR A 352 -7.31 -9.75 -9.81
N ASN A 353 -6.91 -9.03 -10.86
CA ASN A 353 -7.38 -9.24 -12.23
C ASN A 353 -6.17 -9.53 -13.14
N GLY A 354 -6.04 -10.79 -13.55
CA GLY A 354 -4.86 -11.34 -14.23
C GLY A 354 -4.00 -12.23 -13.33
N THR A 355 -2.78 -12.59 -13.74
CA THR A 355 -1.98 -13.62 -13.06
C THR A 355 -1.09 -13.06 -11.95
N ALA A 356 -1.20 -13.65 -10.76
CA ALA A 356 -0.40 -13.24 -9.60
C ALA A 356 -0.01 -14.41 -8.67
N TYR A 357 1.19 -14.33 -8.10
CA TYR A 357 1.73 -15.26 -7.11
C TYR A 357 2.01 -14.52 -5.80
N TYR A 358 1.31 -14.89 -4.74
CA TYR A 358 1.42 -14.33 -3.39
C TYR A 358 2.17 -15.31 -2.48
N THR A 359 3.22 -14.85 -1.82
CA THR A 359 3.95 -15.66 -0.83
C THR A 359 4.30 -14.88 0.42
N ASP A 360 4.15 -15.50 1.59
CA ASP A 360 4.48 -14.89 2.89
C ASP A 360 3.71 -13.56 3.09
N PHE A 361 2.50 -13.51 2.54
CA PHE A 361 1.60 -12.36 2.43
C PHE A 361 0.63 -12.29 3.60
N ARG A 362 0.28 -11.09 4.06
CA ARG A 362 -0.74 -10.84 5.09
C ARG A 362 -1.85 -10.01 4.48
N LEU A 363 -3.10 -10.43 4.69
CA LEU A 363 -4.28 -9.69 4.26
C LEU A 363 -5.25 -9.51 5.41
N GLU A 364 -5.74 -8.29 5.57
CA GLU A 364 -6.83 -7.98 6.50
C GLU A 364 -7.94 -7.23 5.76
N GLY A 365 -9.19 -7.67 5.92
CA GLY A 365 -10.35 -7.04 5.31
C GLY A 365 -11.62 -7.10 6.15
N GLU A 366 -12.65 -6.41 5.70
CA GLU A 366 -13.93 -6.31 6.42
C GLU A 366 -15.06 -7.13 5.78
N GLY A 367 -14.84 -7.77 4.63
CA GLY A 367 -15.83 -8.59 3.94
C GLY A 367 -15.61 -8.64 2.45
N ASP A 368 -15.93 -9.77 1.82
CA ASP A 368 -15.52 -10.06 0.43
C ASP A 368 -14.02 -9.72 0.22
N THR A 369 -13.22 -10.02 1.26
CA THR A 369 -11.85 -9.53 1.46
C THR A 369 -10.93 -9.81 0.27
N ILE A 370 -11.17 -10.91 -0.44
CA ILE A 370 -10.58 -11.20 -1.75
C ILE A 370 -11.69 -11.21 -2.80
N LEU A 371 -11.60 -10.30 -3.76
CA LEU A 371 -12.47 -10.23 -4.92
C LEU A 371 -11.60 -10.21 -6.18
N GLY A 372 -11.77 -11.16 -7.08
CA GLY A 372 -10.88 -11.21 -8.24
C GLY A 372 -11.38 -12.09 -9.36
N ARG A 373 -10.88 -11.82 -10.56
CA ARG A 373 -11.21 -12.55 -11.80
C ARG A 373 -10.00 -13.26 -12.38
N GLY A 374 -8.81 -12.88 -11.92
CA GLY A 374 -7.55 -13.47 -12.32
C GLY A 374 -7.23 -14.78 -11.61
N ALA A 375 -6.35 -15.57 -12.25
CA ALA A 375 -5.74 -16.71 -11.60
C ALA A 375 -4.70 -16.23 -10.56
N ALA A 376 -4.91 -16.60 -9.30
CA ALA A 376 -4.02 -16.20 -8.21
C ALA A 376 -3.63 -17.41 -7.35
N PHE A 377 -2.34 -17.52 -7.07
CA PHE A 377 -1.78 -18.57 -6.24
C PHE A 377 -1.22 -17.98 -4.96
N PHE A 378 -1.72 -18.42 -3.82
CA PHE A 378 -1.34 -17.96 -2.49
C PHE A 378 -0.60 -19.09 -1.76
N ARG A 379 0.59 -18.79 -1.23
CA ARG A 379 1.42 -19.75 -0.50
C ARG A 379 1.90 -19.16 0.82
N ARG A 380 1.70 -19.87 1.93
CA ARG A 380 2.12 -19.41 3.27
C ARG A 380 1.60 -18.00 3.60
N CYS A 381 0.32 -17.76 3.35
CA CYS A 381 -0.30 -16.45 3.61
C CYS A 381 -1.14 -16.48 4.88
N ASP A 382 -1.17 -15.38 5.62
CA ASP A 382 -2.13 -15.15 6.71
C ASP A 382 -3.23 -14.21 6.20
N ILE A 383 -4.48 -14.67 6.21
CA ILE A 383 -5.63 -13.94 5.71
C ILE A 383 -6.64 -13.81 6.85
N ALA A 384 -7.03 -12.59 7.17
CA ALA A 384 -7.98 -12.29 8.22
C ALA A 384 -9.14 -11.45 7.70
N SER A 385 -10.35 -11.74 8.17
CA SER A 385 -11.56 -11.08 7.66
C SER A 385 -12.63 -10.94 8.74
N LYS A 386 -13.29 -9.78 8.83
CA LYS A 386 -14.44 -9.58 9.74
C LYS A 386 -15.73 -10.28 9.27
N ASN A 387 -15.87 -10.42 7.96
CA ASN A 387 -17.00 -11.09 7.30
C ASN A 387 -16.46 -12.06 6.24
N THR A 388 -17.30 -12.49 5.30
CA THR A 388 -16.94 -13.47 4.27
C THR A 388 -15.57 -13.19 3.65
N PHE A 389 -14.71 -14.20 3.53
CA PHE A 389 -13.36 -14.01 3.04
C PHE A 389 -13.29 -13.73 1.54
N MET A 390 -14.11 -14.40 0.74
CA MET A 390 -13.93 -14.41 -0.71
C MET A 390 -15.23 -14.24 -1.48
N TRP A 391 -15.14 -13.47 -2.56
CA TRP A 391 -16.14 -13.45 -3.62
C TRP A 391 -15.44 -13.55 -4.97
N ILE A 392 -14.99 -14.77 -5.32
CA ILE A 392 -14.20 -15.05 -6.53
C ILE A 392 -15.08 -15.07 -7.78
N ARG A 393 -14.56 -14.52 -8.87
CA ARG A 393 -15.32 -14.18 -10.08
C ARG A 393 -14.63 -14.59 -11.37
N ASN A 394 -13.69 -15.54 -11.32
CA ASN A 394 -12.96 -15.96 -12.51
C ASN A 394 -13.91 -16.51 -13.60
N PRO A 395 -13.61 -16.25 -14.88
CA PRO A 395 -14.31 -16.88 -15.99
C PRO A 395 -13.82 -18.33 -16.17
N GLU A 396 -14.45 -19.04 -17.12
CA GLU A 396 -14.06 -20.40 -17.52
C GLU A 396 -12.62 -20.48 -18.06
N THR A 397 -12.12 -19.41 -18.66
CA THR A 397 -10.84 -19.40 -19.40
C THR A 397 -9.60 -19.40 -18.51
N ASN A 398 -9.75 -19.28 -17.19
CA ASN A 398 -8.64 -19.38 -16.25
C ASN A 398 -9.06 -19.96 -14.91
N HIS A 399 -8.06 -20.45 -14.17
CA HIS A 399 -8.24 -20.81 -12.78
C HIS A 399 -8.64 -19.61 -11.91
N GLY A 400 -9.30 -19.92 -10.80
CA GLY A 400 -9.64 -18.95 -9.76
C GLY A 400 -8.50 -18.74 -8.78
N ASN A 401 -8.78 -18.87 -7.49
CA ASN A 401 -7.82 -18.59 -6.43
C ASN A 401 -7.47 -19.87 -5.67
N VAL A 402 -6.17 -20.16 -5.57
CA VAL A 402 -5.64 -21.38 -4.96
C VAL A 402 -4.76 -21.02 -3.77
N PHE A 403 -5.02 -21.63 -2.61
CA PHE A 403 -4.39 -21.32 -1.34
C PHE A 403 -3.70 -22.57 -0.79
N VAL A 404 -2.37 -22.53 -0.68
CA VAL A 404 -1.54 -23.65 -0.23
C VAL A 404 -0.79 -23.28 1.05
N GLY A 405 -1.13 -23.95 2.15
CA GLY A 405 -0.53 -23.67 3.46
C GLY A 405 -0.88 -22.28 3.99
N CYS A 406 -2.05 -21.76 3.64
CA CYS A 406 -2.54 -20.45 4.10
C CYS A 406 -3.36 -20.59 5.39
N ARG A 407 -3.35 -19.54 6.21
CA ARG A 407 -4.17 -19.42 7.41
C ARG A 407 -5.32 -18.44 7.17
N PHE A 408 -6.52 -18.83 7.56
CA PHE A 408 -7.73 -18.02 7.52
C PHE A 408 -8.23 -17.81 8.96
N THR A 409 -8.29 -16.54 9.39
CA THR A 409 -8.69 -16.16 10.76
C THR A 409 -9.86 -15.19 10.72
N ALA A 410 -11.04 -15.63 11.16
CA ALA A 410 -12.18 -14.73 11.28
C ALA A 410 -11.97 -13.74 12.44
N ILE A 411 -12.34 -12.48 12.23
CA ILE A 411 -12.17 -11.41 13.20
C ILE A 411 -13.52 -11.11 13.86
N GLY A 412 -13.59 -11.30 15.17
CA GLY A 412 -14.74 -10.91 16.00
C GLY A 412 -15.91 -11.89 15.99
N ARG A 413 -16.20 -12.56 14.87
CA ARG A 413 -17.23 -13.61 14.79
C ARG A 413 -16.90 -14.65 13.72
N ASP A 414 -17.53 -15.81 13.83
CA ASP A 414 -17.42 -16.85 12.80
C ASP A 414 -17.99 -16.37 11.46
N THR A 415 -17.37 -16.78 10.35
CA THR A 415 -17.78 -16.41 8.99
C THR A 415 -17.48 -17.51 7.97
N ASP A 416 -17.88 -17.32 6.72
CA ASP A 416 -17.68 -18.26 5.62
C ASP A 416 -16.45 -17.91 4.76
N LEU A 417 -15.88 -18.95 4.15
CA LEU A 417 -14.71 -18.89 3.27
C LEU A 417 -15.01 -18.17 1.96
N ALA A 418 -16.12 -18.51 1.31
CA ALA A 418 -16.56 -17.81 0.11
C ALA A 418 -18.07 -17.89 -0.06
N ARG A 419 -18.60 -16.90 -0.78
CA ARG A 419 -20.01 -16.84 -1.19
C ARG A 419 -20.14 -16.42 -2.65
N LEU A 420 -21.27 -16.79 -3.26
CA LEU A 420 -21.67 -16.44 -4.61
C LEU A 420 -23.18 -16.12 -4.68
N PRO A 421 -23.66 -15.09 -3.93
CA PRO A 421 -25.05 -14.70 -4.00
C PRO A 421 -25.42 -14.21 -5.40
N SER A 422 -26.71 -14.27 -5.74
CA SER A 422 -27.21 -13.66 -6.99
C SER A 422 -26.97 -12.14 -6.95
N ASN A 423 -26.21 -11.61 -7.91
CA ASN A 423 -25.88 -10.19 -7.98
C ASN A 423 -26.60 -9.52 -9.14
N LYS A 424 -27.88 -9.16 -8.94
CA LYS A 424 -28.70 -8.46 -9.95
C LYS A 424 -28.73 -9.22 -11.29
N GLY A 425 -28.85 -10.54 -11.24
CA GLY A 425 -28.86 -11.41 -12.42
C GLY A 425 -27.49 -11.69 -13.04
N ARG A 426 -26.38 -11.23 -12.42
CA ARG A 426 -25.03 -11.75 -12.71
C ARG A 426 -24.69 -12.86 -11.72
N ASN A 427 -24.17 -13.95 -12.27
CA ASN A 427 -23.52 -15.05 -11.57
C ASN A 427 -22.05 -15.13 -12.01
N TYR A 428 -21.26 -15.93 -11.30
CA TYR A 428 -19.89 -16.28 -11.67
C TYR A 428 -19.80 -17.80 -11.71
N PRO A 429 -20.29 -18.43 -12.81
CA PRO A 429 -20.60 -19.85 -12.80
C PRO A 429 -19.36 -20.74 -12.68
N TYR A 430 -18.17 -20.21 -12.96
CA TYR A 430 -16.90 -20.93 -12.92
C TYR A 430 -16.02 -20.53 -11.74
N ALA A 431 -16.57 -19.83 -10.75
CA ALA A 431 -15.83 -19.38 -9.59
C ALA A 431 -15.10 -20.56 -8.91
N GLU A 432 -13.80 -20.41 -8.72
CA GLU A 432 -12.93 -21.45 -8.19
C GLU A 432 -12.14 -20.92 -6.99
N ALA A 433 -12.26 -21.63 -5.86
CA ALA A 433 -11.53 -21.39 -4.63
C ALA A 433 -11.06 -22.74 -4.09
N VAL A 434 -9.75 -22.91 -3.97
CA VAL A 434 -9.14 -24.20 -3.59
C VAL A 434 -8.23 -24.00 -2.39
N LEU A 435 -8.51 -24.71 -1.30
CA LEU A 435 -7.72 -24.67 -0.07
C LEU A 435 -7.00 -26.01 0.13
N ILE A 436 -5.68 -25.97 0.24
CA ILE A 436 -4.83 -27.14 0.46
C ILE A 436 -3.92 -26.88 1.67
N ASP A 437 -3.96 -27.76 2.66
CA ASP A 437 -3.24 -27.61 3.94
C ASP A 437 -3.56 -26.29 4.66
N ALA A 438 -4.79 -25.79 4.51
CA ALA A 438 -5.18 -24.52 5.12
C ALA A 438 -5.35 -24.65 6.64
N THR A 439 -4.99 -23.60 7.38
CA THR A 439 -5.34 -23.47 8.80
C THR A 439 -6.58 -22.58 8.92
N LEU A 440 -7.65 -23.06 9.56
CA LEU A 440 -8.94 -22.37 9.65
C LEU A 440 -9.28 -22.03 11.11
N THR A 441 -9.71 -20.80 11.38
CA THR A 441 -10.15 -20.35 12.71
C THR A 441 -11.35 -19.44 12.57
N GLY A 442 -12.43 -19.74 13.31
CA GLY A 442 -13.69 -18.99 13.24
C GLY A 442 -14.42 -19.18 11.91
N ILE A 443 -14.39 -20.38 11.35
CA ILE A 443 -15.14 -20.70 10.12
C ILE A 443 -16.42 -21.44 10.50
N ILE A 444 -17.56 -20.99 10.00
CA ILE A 444 -18.86 -21.63 10.26
C ILE A 444 -18.84 -23.11 9.82
N PRO A 445 -19.65 -24.01 10.42
CA PRO A 445 -19.66 -25.43 10.04
C PRO A 445 -19.88 -25.68 8.55
N ALA A 446 -20.75 -24.87 7.92
CA ALA A 446 -21.01 -24.90 6.48
C ALA A 446 -19.77 -24.61 5.62
N GLY A 447 -18.77 -23.90 6.17
CA GLY A 447 -17.54 -23.47 5.50
C GLY A 447 -17.76 -22.43 4.41
N TRP A 448 -18.74 -22.64 3.55
CA TRP A 448 -19.04 -21.86 2.36
C TRP A 448 -20.43 -21.24 2.51
N GLY A 449 -20.56 -19.98 2.13
CA GLY A 449 -21.76 -19.18 2.27
C GLY A 449 -22.80 -19.44 1.18
N GLU A 450 -23.70 -18.48 0.98
CA GLU A 450 -24.77 -18.55 -0.02
C GLU A 450 -24.21 -18.75 -1.44
N ILE A 451 -24.81 -19.65 -2.20
CA ILE A 451 -24.50 -19.89 -3.62
C ILE A 451 -25.81 -19.82 -4.41
N GLY A 452 -25.89 -18.84 -5.32
CA GLY A 452 -27.06 -18.65 -6.17
C GLY A 452 -27.23 -19.79 -7.19
N PRO A 453 -28.47 -20.06 -7.66
CA PRO A 453 -28.79 -21.21 -8.50
C PRO A 453 -28.07 -21.23 -9.86
N GLU A 454 -27.62 -20.06 -10.31
CA GLU A 454 -26.92 -19.88 -11.57
C GLU A 454 -25.44 -20.29 -11.49
N ALA A 455 -24.87 -20.52 -10.29
CA ALA A 455 -23.46 -20.88 -10.12
C ALA A 455 -23.22 -22.38 -10.36
N THR A 456 -23.16 -22.79 -11.64
CA THR A 456 -23.30 -24.20 -12.05
C THR A 456 -22.00 -25.01 -12.19
N HIS A 457 -20.84 -24.37 -12.39
CA HIS A 457 -19.55 -25.00 -12.66
C HIS A 457 -18.49 -24.65 -11.61
N ILE A 458 -18.94 -24.25 -10.42
CA ILE A 458 -18.04 -23.77 -9.37
C ILE A 458 -17.13 -24.88 -8.86
N ARG A 459 -15.97 -24.49 -8.36
CA ARG A 459 -14.98 -25.40 -7.79
C ARG A 459 -14.55 -24.88 -6.43
N PHE A 460 -15.29 -25.28 -5.41
CA PHE A 460 -14.95 -25.01 -4.01
C PHE A 460 -14.38 -26.28 -3.40
N LEU A 461 -13.05 -26.34 -3.33
CA LEU A 461 -12.31 -27.55 -2.98
C LEU A 461 -11.53 -27.34 -1.68
N GLU A 462 -11.55 -28.34 -0.80
CA GLU A 462 -10.74 -28.38 0.43
C GLU A 462 -9.93 -29.67 0.47
N ALA A 463 -8.65 -29.60 0.82
CA ALA A 463 -7.79 -30.75 1.05
C ALA A 463 -6.95 -30.53 2.32
N ASN A 464 -7.07 -31.44 3.29
CA ASN A 464 -6.27 -31.44 4.53
C ASN A 464 -6.29 -30.10 5.31
N SER A 465 -7.45 -29.42 5.34
CA SER A 465 -7.65 -28.25 6.20
C SER A 465 -7.58 -28.64 7.68
N ARG A 466 -6.95 -27.79 8.51
CA ARG A 466 -6.72 -28.01 9.94
C ARG A 466 -7.15 -26.81 10.76
N ASP A 467 -7.45 -27.02 12.04
CA ASP A 467 -7.66 -25.95 13.00
C ASP A 467 -6.32 -25.33 13.47
N ALA A 468 -6.38 -24.31 14.32
CA ALA A 468 -5.20 -23.65 14.88
C ALA A 468 -4.30 -24.58 15.73
N ASN A 469 -4.83 -25.70 16.22
CA ASN A 469 -4.10 -26.71 16.99
C ASN A 469 -3.52 -27.83 16.09
N GLY A 470 -3.73 -27.74 14.78
CA GLY A 470 -3.27 -28.71 13.80
C GLY A 470 -4.16 -29.95 13.67
N GLN A 471 -5.35 -29.98 14.28
CA GLN A 471 -6.31 -31.08 14.12
C GLN A 471 -7.10 -30.92 12.82
N PRO A 472 -7.49 -32.01 12.14
CA PRO A 472 -8.39 -31.92 10.99
C PRO A 472 -9.67 -31.16 11.33
N VAL A 473 -10.09 -30.24 10.48
CA VAL A 473 -11.38 -29.54 10.67
C VAL A 473 -12.56 -30.48 10.42
N ASP A 474 -13.64 -30.33 11.18
CA ASP A 474 -14.90 -31.02 10.86
C ASP A 474 -15.51 -30.44 9.58
N THR A 475 -15.70 -31.31 8.60
CA THR A 475 -16.29 -30.98 7.29
C THR A 475 -17.64 -31.65 7.06
N SER A 476 -18.20 -32.34 8.06
CA SER A 476 -19.46 -33.11 7.91
C SER A 476 -20.68 -32.25 7.56
N GLN A 477 -20.63 -30.95 7.88
CA GLN A 477 -21.68 -29.98 7.63
C GLN A 477 -21.38 -29.02 6.47
N ARG A 478 -20.31 -29.26 5.70
CA ARG A 478 -19.92 -28.37 4.60
C ARG A 478 -21.04 -28.21 3.59
N HIS A 479 -21.12 -27.01 3.01
CA HIS A 479 -22.08 -26.71 1.96
C HIS A 479 -21.97 -27.75 0.83
N PRO A 480 -23.09 -28.34 0.33
CA PRO A 480 -23.06 -29.44 -0.64
C PRO A 480 -22.37 -29.13 -1.97
N ALA A 481 -22.24 -27.85 -2.30
CA ALA A 481 -21.54 -27.40 -3.50
C ALA A 481 -20.00 -27.41 -3.36
N SER A 482 -19.48 -27.56 -2.15
CA SER A 482 -18.06 -27.78 -1.90
C SER A 482 -17.72 -29.27 -1.97
N ARG A 483 -16.46 -29.58 -2.27
CA ARG A 483 -15.95 -30.94 -2.29
C ARG A 483 -14.68 -31.04 -1.47
N GLN A 484 -14.68 -31.97 -0.52
CA GLN A 484 -13.49 -32.35 0.23
C GLN A 484 -12.73 -33.42 -0.58
N LEU A 485 -11.48 -33.12 -0.92
CA LEU A 485 -10.63 -33.98 -1.73
C LEU A 485 -10.00 -35.08 -0.86
N ASP A 486 -10.00 -36.30 -1.38
CA ASP A 486 -9.38 -37.44 -0.71
C ASP A 486 -7.87 -37.48 -1.01
N PRO A 487 -7.00 -37.62 0.00
CA PRO A 487 -5.55 -37.52 -0.19
C PRO A 487 -4.95 -38.63 -1.07
N GLN A 488 -5.62 -39.79 -1.20
CA GLN A 488 -5.13 -40.90 -2.03
C GLN A 488 -5.79 -40.89 -3.40
N ARG A 489 -7.12 -40.85 -3.44
CA ARG A 489 -7.89 -40.90 -4.70
C ARG A 489 -7.70 -39.63 -5.54
N ASP A 490 -7.60 -38.47 -4.90
CA ASP A 490 -7.46 -37.18 -5.58
C ASP A 490 -6.01 -36.67 -5.60
N ALA A 491 -5.03 -37.53 -5.29
CA ALA A 491 -3.61 -37.17 -5.18
C ALA A 491 -3.07 -36.43 -6.41
N ALA A 492 -3.45 -36.87 -7.62
CA ALA A 492 -3.03 -36.23 -8.86
C ALA A 492 -3.60 -34.81 -9.01
N LEU A 493 -4.87 -34.61 -8.67
CA LEU A 493 -5.52 -33.30 -8.70
C LEU A 493 -4.93 -32.36 -7.65
N ILE A 494 -4.68 -32.86 -6.44
CA ILE A 494 -4.00 -32.11 -5.37
C ILE A 494 -2.61 -31.68 -5.83
N ALA A 495 -1.86 -32.56 -6.49
CA ALA A 495 -0.54 -32.23 -7.04
C ALA A 495 -0.61 -31.13 -8.11
N GLN A 496 -1.62 -31.16 -8.99
CA GLN A 496 -1.85 -30.11 -9.99
C GLN A 496 -2.13 -28.75 -9.33
N TYR A 497 -3.05 -28.68 -8.36
CA TYR A 497 -3.33 -27.43 -7.66
C TYR A 497 -2.17 -26.94 -6.78
N ARG A 498 -1.19 -27.79 -6.45
CA ARG A 498 0.05 -27.36 -5.78
C ARG A 498 1.08 -26.79 -6.76
N ASP A 499 0.95 -27.04 -8.05
CA ASP A 499 1.83 -26.48 -9.07
C ASP A 499 1.36 -25.07 -9.46
N PRO A 500 2.08 -24.00 -9.05
CA PRO A 500 1.71 -22.65 -9.41
C PRO A 500 1.75 -22.43 -10.93
N ALA A 501 2.61 -23.12 -11.69
CA ALA A 501 2.65 -22.95 -13.13
C ALA A 501 1.36 -23.42 -13.80
N TRP A 502 0.82 -24.56 -13.36
CA TRP A 502 -0.46 -25.06 -13.86
C TRP A 502 -1.62 -24.11 -13.53
N VAL A 503 -1.73 -23.67 -12.27
CA VAL A 503 -2.76 -22.72 -11.84
C VAL A 503 -2.67 -21.39 -12.59
N LEU A 504 -1.46 -20.90 -12.84
CA LEU A 504 -1.22 -19.59 -13.43
C LEU A 504 -1.08 -19.62 -14.96
N GLY A 505 -1.67 -20.63 -15.61
CA GLY A 505 -1.76 -20.69 -17.08
C GLY A 505 -0.41 -20.91 -17.78
N GLY A 506 0.48 -21.69 -17.17
CA GLY A 506 1.83 -22.01 -17.67
C GLY A 506 2.91 -21.02 -17.26
N TRP A 507 2.56 -19.92 -16.57
CA TRP A 507 3.57 -18.99 -16.06
C TRP A 507 4.28 -19.58 -14.84
N GLN A 508 5.61 -19.76 -14.93
CA GLN A 508 6.45 -20.12 -13.80
C GLN A 508 6.84 -18.85 -13.01
N PRO A 509 6.33 -18.64 -11.78
CA PRO A 509 6.69 -17.46 -10.99
C PRO A 509 8.17 -17.48 -10.65
N ALA A 510 8.84 -16.34 -10.86
CA ALA A 510 10.27 -16.19 -10.63
C ALA A 510 10.59 -14.81 -10.05
N LEU A 511 11.38 -14.80 -8.98
CA LEU A 511 11.95 -13.63 -8.33
C LEU A 511 13.35 -14.00 -7.87
N ALA A 512 14.37 -13.37 -8.46
CA ALA A 512 15.75 -13.54 -8.02
C ALA A 512 15.88 -13.12 -6.54
N PRO A 513 16.80 -13.73 -5.77
CA PRO A 513 16.85 -13.50 -4.34
C PRO A 513 17.15 -12.05 -3.97
N LEU A 514 16.42 -11.54 -2.98
CA LEU A 514 16.57 -10.20 -2.41
C LEU A 514 16.91 -10.33 -0.92
N ILE A 515 17.95 -9.64 -0.47
CA ILE A 515 18.25 -9.53 0.96
C ILE A 515 17.35 -8.45 1.54
N LEU A 516 16.40 -8.86 2.37
CA LEU A 516 15.46 -7.98 3.05
C LEU A 516 16.10 -7.35 4.30
N ALA A 517 16.96 -8.10 4.99
CA ALA A 517 17.77 -7.60 6.09
C ALA A 517 19.17 -8.22 6.02
N GLN A 518 20.20 -7.38 6.07
CA GLN A 518 21.60 -7.83 6.11
C GLN A 518 21.84 -8.70 7.34
N PRO A 519 22.78 -9.66 7.28
CA PRO A 519 23.11 -10.46 8.44
C PRO A 519 23.53 -9.58 9.61
N VAL A 520 23.03 -9.90 10.78
CA VAL A 520 23.41 -9.26 12.04
C VAL A 520 23.72 -10.31 13.08
N LEU A 521 24.72 -10.05 13.93
CA LEU A 521 25.07 -10.92 15.04
C LEU A 521 24.21 -10.56 16.25
N VAL A 522 23.32 -11.47 16.64
CA VAL A 522 22.44 -11.32 17.81
C VAL A 522 22.92 -12.27 18.91
N GLN A 523 22.88 -11.81 20.16
CA GLN A 523 23.20 -12.64 21.32
C GLN A 523 21.92 -12.91 22.11
N GLY A 524 21.61 -14.19 22.34
CA GLY A 524 20.42 -14.61 23.07
C GLY A 524 20.60 -16.02 23.66
N GLY A 525 20.15 -16.23 24.90
CA GLY A 525 20.25 -17.54 25.56
C GLY A 525 21.68 -18.09 25.66
N GLY A 526 22.69 -17.22 25.80
CA GLY A 526 24.11 -17.61 25.85
C GLY A 526 24.72 -17.99 24.49
N THR A 527 23.95 -17.98 23.40
CA THR A 527 24.43 -18.28 22.04
C THR A 527 24.48 -17.01 21.20
N ARG A 528 25.51 -16.90 20.36
CA ARG A 528 25.61 -15.85 19.33
C ARG A 528 25.15 -16.44 18.01
N THR A 529 24.21 -15.79 17.34
CA THR A 529 23.63 -16.26 16.06
C THR A 529 23.66 -15.12 15.04
N LEU A 530 24.20 -15.41 13.86
CA LEU A 530 24.02 -14.58 12.68
C LEU A 530 22.67 -14.92 12.06
N SER A 531 21.84 -13.93 11.76
CA SER A 531 20.54 -14.12 11.09
C SER A 531 20.43 -13.18 9.90
N VAL A 532 20.04 -13.73 8.73
CA VAL A 532 19.76 -12.98 7.50
C VAL A 532 18.28 -13.16 7.13
N ARG A 533 17.66 -12.11 6.57
CA ARG A 533 16.30 -12.20 6.04
C ARG A 533 16.33 -12.01 4.53
N ALA A 534 15.71 -12.91 3.78
CA ALA A 534 15.72 -12.87 2.33
C ALA A 534 14.38 -13.34 1.74
N ALA A 535 14.07 -12.86 0.54
CA ALA A 535 12.94 -13.30 -0.26
C ALA A 535 13.43 -13.81 -1.62
N GLY A 536 12.65 -14.70 -2.25
CA GLY A 536 12.88 -15.17 -3.60
C GLY A 536 11.80 -16.17 -3.99
N VAL A 537 11.58 -16.31 -5.30
CA VAL A 537 10.64 -17.29 -5.88
C VAL A 537 11.36 -18.00 -7.04
N PRO A 538 11.48 -19.34 -7.05
CA PRO A 538 11.17 -20.28 -5.97
C PRO A 538 11.93 -20.00 -4.66
N ASP A 539 11.59 -20.75 -3.60
CA ASP A 539 12.21 -20.58 -2.27
C ASP A 539 13.75 -20.59 -2.36
N VAL A 540 14.39 -19.77 -1.53
CA VAL A 540 15.84 -19.55 -1.58
C VAL A 540 16.63 -20.60 -0.80
N ALA A 541 17.85 -20.86 -1.24
CA ALA A 541 18.86 -21.62 -0.52
C ALA A 541 19.96 -20.69 0.00
N TYR A 542 20.58 -21.07 1.13
CA TYR A 542 21.64 -20.31 1.77
C TYR A 542 22.96 -21.08 1.74
N ARG A 543 24.07 -20.36 1.62
CA ARG A 543 25.42 -20.88 1.86
C ARG A 543 26.26 -19.81 2.56
N TRP A 544 26.69 -20.11 3.78
CA TRP A 544 27.53 -19.20 4.55
C TRP A 544 29.01 -19.38 4.25
N TYR A 545 29.76 -18.29 4.33
CA TYR A 545 31.20 -18.23 4.17
C TYR A 545 31.83 -17.53 5.38
N ARG A 546 33.02 -17.99 5.78
CA ARG A 546 33.91 -17.34 6.74
C ARG A 546 35.23 -17.06 6.03
N ASP A 547 35.61 -15.79 5.95
CA ASP A 547 36.84 -15.34 5.28
C ASP A 547 36.96 -15.90 3.84
N GLY A 548 35.84 -15.91 3.12
CA GLY A 548 35.74 -16.42 1.75
C GLY A 548 35.66 -17.94 1.61
N LYS A 549 35.76 -18.71 2.70
CA LYS A 549 35.67 -20.18 2.66
C LYS A 549 34.29 -20.65 3.11
N PRO A 550 33.66 -21.63 2.43
CA PRO A 550 32.33 -22.11 2.81
C PRO A 550 32.34 -22.73 4.21
N VAL A 551 31.30 -22.45 4.98
CA VAL A 551 31.06 -23.06 6.29
C VAL A 551 30.23 -24.32 6.06
N ALA A 552 30.81 -25.50 6.32
CA ALA A 552 30.15 -26.79 6.08
C ALA A 552 28.84 -26.90 6.87
N GLY A 553 27.77 -27.35 6.20
CA GLY A 553 26.44 -27.56 6.80
C GLY A 553 25.62 -26.29 7.09
N ALA A 554 26.18 -25.10 6.85
CA ALA A 554 25.48 -23.83 7.09
C ALA A 554 24.58 -23.46 5.90
N THR A 555 23.39 -24.07 5.85
CA THR A 555 22.42 -23.92 4.74
C THR A 555 21.11 -23.22 5.11
N GLY A 556 20.99 -22.73 6.35
CA GLY A 556 19.84 -21.97 6.82
C GLY A 556 20.03 -20.45 6.75
N SER A 557 18.95 -19.72 7.05
CA SER A 557 18.98 -18.27 7.26
C SER A 557 19.71 -17.84 8.54
N GLU A 558 20.07 -18.81 9.38
CA GLU A 558 20.80 -18.59 10.63
C GLU A 558 22.10 -19.41 10.66
N LEU A 559 23.11 -18.86 11.34
CA LEU A 559 24.38 -19.51 11.61
C LEU A 559 24.86 -19.17 13.02
N VAL A 560 25.16 -20.20 13.82
CA VAL A 560 25.93 -20.04 15.05
C VAL A 560 27.42 -20.08 14.67
N PRO A 561 28.14 -18.94 14.64
CA PRO A 561 29.56 -18.94 14.29
C PRO A 561 30.38 -19.69 15.35
N ARG A 562 31.39 -20.44 14.90
CA ARG A 562 32.28 -21.25 15.76
C ARG A 562 33.73 -20.75 15.81
N ALA A 563 34.06 -19.73 15.03
CA ALA A 563 35.33 -19.02 15.16
C ALA A 563 35.15 -17.54 14.82
N ALA A 564 36.08 -16.71 15.26
CA ALA A 564 36.19 -15.35 14.77
C ALA A 564 36.42 -15.32 13.25
N GLY A 565 35.99 -14.24 12.60
CA GLY A 565 36.18 -14.04 11.17
C GLY A 565 35.13 -13.11 10.57
N ARG A 566 35.26 -12.87 9.27
CA ARG A 566 34.31 -12.09 8.47
C ARG A 566 33.34 -13.04 7.78
N TYR A 567 32.06 -12.95 8.14
CA TYR A 567 31.02 -13.81 7.65
C TYR A 567 30.18 -13.15 6.56
N THR A 568 29.87 -13.89 5.50
CA THR A 568 28.89 -13.52 4.46
C THR A 568 27.99 -14.71 4.16
N VAL A 569 26.85 -14.45 3.53
CA VAL A 569 25.94 -15.50 3.06
C VAL A 569 25.57 -15.25 1.60
N GLU A 570 25.70 -16.28 0.79
CA GLU A 570 25.12 -16.34 -0.56
C GLU A 570 23.68 -16.85 -0.43
N VAL A 571 22.75 -16.14 -1.04
CA VAL A 571 21.35 -16.51 -1.16
C VAL A 571 21.05 -16.74 -2.62
N SER A 572 20.57 -17.92 -2.99
CA SER A 572 20.39 -18.34 -4.39
C SER A 572 19.08 -19.09 -4.62
N ASN A 573 18.51 -18.94 -5.81
CA ASN A 573 17.49 -19.85 -6.37
C ASN A 573 17.72 -19.99 -7.89
N SER A 574 16.81 -20.64 -8.60
CA SER A 574 16.92 -20.82 -10.06
C SER A 574 16.85 -19.51 -10.87
N ALA A 575 16.33 -18.42 -10.28
CA ALA A 575 16.22 -17.11 -10.93
C ALA A 575 17.45 -16.22 -10.71
N GLY A 576 18.35 -16.57 -9.78
CA GLY A 576 19.59 -15.82 -9.56
C GLY A 576 20.20 -16.03 -8.17
N ARG A 577 21.17 -15.17 -7.85
CA ARG A 577 21.82 -15.16 -6.53
C ARG A 577 22.22 -13.75 -6.10
N VAL A 578 22.37 -13.56 -4.80
CA VAL A 578 22.88 -12.34 -4.16
C VAL A 578 23.77 -12.71 -2.99
N ILE A 579 24.81 -11.91 -2.72
CA ILE A 579 25.70 -12.10 -1.57
C ILE A 579 25.48 -10.95 -0.60
N SER A 580 25.44 -11.26 0.70
CA SER A 580 25.26 -10.27 1.75
C SER A 580 26.46 -9.35 1.93
N GLY A 581 26.22 -8.22 2.60
CA GLY A 581 27.27 -7.51 3.32
C GLY A 581 27.92 -8.42 4.37
N ALA A 582 29.12 -8.07 4.78
CA ALA A 582 29.90 -8.89 5.69
C ALA A 582 29.75 -8.46 7.14
N VAL A 583 29.69 -9.43 8.04
CA VAL A 583 29.64 -9.21 9.50
C VAL A 583 30.92 -9.71 10.14
N ALA A 584 31.58 -8.86 10.92
CA ALA A 584 32.72 -9.27 11.72
C ALA A 584 32.24 -9.96 13.00
N VAL A 585 32.72 -11.18 13.25
CA VAL A 585 32.51 -11.89 14.51
C VAL A 585 33.86 -11.94 15.24
N GLY A 586 33.91 -11.36 16.45
CA GLY A 586 35.08 -11.40 17.33
C GLY A 586 35.23 -12.74 18.06
N GLY A 587 36.13 -12.80 19.07
CA GLY A 587 36.35 -14.01 19.87
C GLY A 587 35.04 -14.64 20.36
N ILE A 588 34.92 -15.96 20.16
CA ILE A 588 33.71 -16.77 20.42
C ILE A 588 33.91 -17.59 21.68
#